data_AF-A0A662V6S9-F1
#
_entry.id   AF-A0A662V6S9-F1
#
_cell.length_a   1.000
_cell.length_b   1.000
_cell.length_c   1.000
_cell.angle_alpha   90.00
_cell.angle_beta   90.00
_cell.angle_gamma   90.00
#
_symmetry.space_group_name_H-M   'P 1'
#
loop_
_entity.id
_entity.type
_entity.pdbx_description
1 polymer ?
#
loop_
_entity_poly.entity_id
_entity_poly.type
_entity_poly.pdbx_seq_one_letter_code
_entity_poly.pdbx_strand_id
1 'polypeptide(L)'
;MAFKKKIVRVRDGLKLIGLVFDEYRRRLYEYNERIKEFNYYLKPVHEVTYSYEGIVRKYLYFGRYWYRLVKSRGGLKWIYIGREKPDTHLPDPPITPFEGIKIVVEGNDVLIDENVYLLLKKVLEMNYGIDLDKYVVNV
;
A
#
# COMPACT_ATOMS: atom_id res chain seq x y z
N MET A 1 -22.32 -12.90 -9.95
CA MET A 1 -21.42 -12.83 -11.13
C MET A 1 -20.31 -11.83 -10.80
N ALA A 2 -19.09 -12.29 -10.50
CA ALA A 2 -17.99 -11.39 -10.21
C ALA A 2 -17.42 -10.87 -11.54
N PHE A 3 -17.58 -9.57 -11.82
CA PHE A 3 -16.90 -8.93 -12.95
C PHE A 3 -15.39 -9.16 -12.81
N LYS A 4 -14.79 -9.84 -13.79
CA LYS A 4 -13.35 -10.04 -13.85
C LYS A 4 -12.72 -8.66 -14.06
N LYS A 5 -12.16 -8.09 -13.00
CA LYS A 5 -11.51 -6.77 -13.07
C LYS A 5 -10.42 -6.81 -14.13
N LYS A 6 -10.44 -5.85 -15.05
CA LYS A 6 -9.37 -5.65 -16.03
C LYS A 6 -8.08 -5.35 -15.28
N ILE A 7 -7.03 -6.11 -15.59
CA ILE A 7 -5.69 -5.94 -15.03
C ILE A 7 -4.85 -5.19 -16.05
N VAL A 8 -4.15 -4.16 -15.57
CA VAL A 8 -3.21 -3.35 -16.36
C VAL A 8 -1.80 -3.63 -15.84
N ARG A 9 -0.87 -3.93 -16.76
CA ARG A 9 0.55 -4.05 -16.45
C ARG A 9 1.23 -2.70 -16.68
N VAL A 10 1.91 -2.20 -15.66
CA VAL A 10 2.68 -0.95 -15.73
C VAL A 10 4.15 -1.29 -15.57
N ARG A 11 4.94 -1.03 -16.61
CA ARG A 11 6.39 -1.18 -16.62
C ARG A 11 7.05 -0.21 -15.65
N ASP A 12 8.02 -0.69 -14.87
CA ASP A 12 8.69 0.12 -13.82
C ASP A 12 7.70 0.73 -12.80
N GLY A 13 6.46 0.24 -12.74
CA GLY A 13 5.41 0.88 -11.95
C GLY A 13 5.67 0.86 -10.44
N LEU A 14 6.55 -0.02 -9.94
CA LEU A 14 6.97 0.00 -8.54
C LEU A 14 7.60 1.34 -8.15
N LYS A 15 8.40 1.94 -9.04
CA LYS A 15 9.02 3.26 -8.81
C LYS A 15 7.96 4.37 -8.78
N LEU A 16 7.00 4.30 -9.70
CA LEU A 16 5.90 5.26 -9.77
C LEU A 16 5.01 5.20 -8.52
N ILE A 17 4.70 3.99 -8.04
CA ILE A 17 3.96 3.82 -6.79
C ILE A 17 4.76 4.36 -5.61
N GLY A 18 6.07 4.09 -5.55
CA GLY A 18 6.95 4.64 -4.51
C GLY A 18 6.90 6.16 -4.44
N LEU A 19 7.02 6.82 -5.59
CA LEU A 19 6.96 8.27 -5.73
C LEU A 19 5.68 8.86 -5.12
N VAL A 20 4.53 8.27 -5.45
CA VAL A 20 3.23 8.76 -4.97
C VAL A 20 3.00 8.36 -3.50
N PHE A 21 3.56 7.23 -3.06
CA PHE A 21 3.34 6.71 -1.72
C PHE A 21 4.21 7.38 -0.65
N ASP A 22 5.37 7.92 -1.01
CA ASP A 22 6.34 8.45 -0.04
C ASP A 22 5.79 9.61 0.79
N GLU A 23 4.96 10.49 0.21
CA GLU A 23 4.34 11.57 0.98
C GLU A 23 3.38 11.02 2.05
N TYR A 24 2.53 10.06 1.69
CA TYR A 24 1.63 9.42 2.64
C TYR A 24 2.42 8.65 3.70
N ARG A 25 3.48 7.96 3.30
CA ARG A 25 4.35 7.22 4.20
C ARG A 25 4.92 8.14 5.28
N ARG A 26 5.42 9.33 4.91
CA ARG A 26 5.91 10.34 5.84
C ARG A 26 4.83 10.77 6.85
N ARG A 27 3.63 11.13 6.35
CA ARG A 27 2.50 11.53 7.20
C ARG A 27 2.07 10.41 8.16
N LEU A 28 2.14 9.16 7.72
CA LEU A 28 1.83 8.01 8.58
C LEU A 28 2.88 7.78 9.65
N TYR A 29 4.17 8.01 9.35
CA TYR A 29 5.22 7.98 10.37
C TYR A 29 4.99 9.04 11.45
N GLU A 30 4.72 10.28 11.05
CA GLU A 30 4.39 11.38 11.98
C GLU A 30 3.16 11.05 12.84
N TYR A 31 2.13 10.49 12.21
CA TYR A 31 0.94 10.03 12.92
C TYR A 31 1.26 8.93 13.95
N ASN A 32 2.00 7.89 13.56
CA ASN A 32 2.39 6.79 14.45
C ASN A 32 3.24 7.28 15.62
N GLU A 33 4.12 8.27 15.41
CA GLU A 33 4.89 8.88 16.50
C GLU A 33 4.01 9.61 17.51
N ARG A 34 2.92 10.24 17.06
CA ARG A 34 1.95 10.91 17.94
C ARG A 34 1.12 9.94 18.77
N ILE A 35 0.88 8.72 18.27
CA ILE A 35 0.00 7.75 18.95
C ILE A 35 0.76 6.59 19.61
N LYS A 36 2.10 6.59 19.57
CA LYS A 36 2.92 5.46 20.04
C LYS A 36 2.69 5.11 21.51
N GLU A 37 2.30 6.08 22.34
CA GLU A 37 2.00 5.88 23.76
C GLU A 37 0.79 4.96 23.99
N PHE A 38 -0.14 4.91 23.03
CA PHE A 38 -1.30 4.02 23.06
C PHE A 38 -0.97 2.59 22.60
N ASN A 39 0.29 2.32 22.23
CA ASN A 39 0.78 1.05 21.71
C ASN A 39 0.04 0.56 20.45
N TYR A 40 -0.54 1.47 19.67
CA TYR A 40 -1.16 1.17 18.38
C TYR A 40 -0.37 1.79 17.23
N TYR A 41 -0.35 1.10 16.10
CA TYR A 41 0.39 1.49 14.92
C TYR A 41 -0.37 1.14 13.66
N LEU A 42 -0.38 2.06 12.70
CA LEU A 42 -0.83 1.77 11.34
C LEU A 42 0.36 1.32 10.49
N LYS A 43 0.24 0.14 9.88
CA LYS A 43 1.23 -0.31 8.90
C LYS A 43 0.91 0.32 7.54
N PRO A 44 1.86 1.05 6.92
CA PRO A 44 1.61 1.71 5.63
C PRO A 44 1.30 0.70 4.52
N VAL A 45 2.07 -0.39 4.49
CA VAL A 45 1.96 -1.46 3.49
C VAL A 45 2.11 -2.82 4.17
N HIS A 46 1.17 -3.72 3.95
CA HIS A 46 1.34 -5.13 4.25
C HIS A 46 1.84 -5.84 2.99
N GLU A 47 3.02 -6.44 3.07
CA GLU A 47 3.65 -7.18 1.98
C GLU A 47 3.51 -8.69 2.24
N VAL A 48 3.04 -9.41 1.22
CA VAL A 48 3.02 -10.88 1.20
C VAL A 48 3.81 -11.35 -0.02
N THR A 49 4.85 -12.14 0.19
CA THR A 49 5.64 -12.72 -0.90
C THR A 49 5.15 -14.13 -1.20
N TYR A 50 4.98 -14.42 -2.48
CA TYR A 50 4.58 -15.73 -2.98
C TYR A 50 5.49 -16.11 -4.15
N SER A 51 6.05 -17.32 -4.10
CA SER A 51 6.93 -17.83 -5.15
C SER A 51 6.33 -19.11 -5.73
N TYR A 52 6.19 -19.16 -7.05
CA TYR A 52 5.66 -20.32 -7.76
C TYR A 52 6.33 -20.46 -9.13
N GLU A 53 6.76 -21.67 -9.49
CA GLU A 53 7.42 -21.98 -10.77
C GLU A 53 8.53 -20.99 -11.16
N GLY A 54 9.35 -20.57 -10.19
CA GLY A 54 10.45 -19.62 -10.41
C GLY A 54 10.04 -18.15 -10.52
N ILE A 55 8.74 -17.84 -10.51
CA ILE A 55 8.22 -16.46 -10.50
C ILE A 55 7.98 -16.04 -9.04
N VAL A 56 8.59 -14.91 -8.65
CA VAL A 56 8.35 -14.28 -7.35
C VAL A 56 7.35 -13.14 -7.52
N ARG A 57 6.21 -13.24 -6.84
CA ARG A 57 5.19 -12.20 -6.75
C ARG A 57 5.19 -11.60 -5.35
N LYS A 58 5.15 -10.28 -5.28
CA LYS A 58 4.86 -9.57 -4.04
C LYS A 58 3.48 -8.94 -4.12
N TYR A 59 2.66 -9.17 -3.10
CA TYR A 59 1.37 -8.55 -2.95
C TYR A 59 1.49 -7.43 -1.92
N LEU A 60 1.29 -6.20 -2.37
CA LEU A 60 1.29 -5.00 -1.52
C LEU A 60 -0.14 -4.59 -1.25
N TYR A 61 -0.49 -4.52 0.03
CA TYR A 61 -1.80 -4.09 0.51
C TYR A 61 -1.63 -2.79 1.29
N PHE A 62 -2.26 -1.72 0.80
CA PHE A 62 -2.09 -0.38 1.31
C PHE A 62 -3.18 0.02 2.31
N GLY A 63 -2.78 0.77 3.35
CA GLY A 63 -3.67 1.56 4.21
C GLY A 63 -4.78 0.78 4.91
N ARG A 64 -4.50 -0.38 5.52
CA ARG A 64 -5.57 -1.31 5.92
C ARG A 64 -5.48 -1.94 7.29
N TYR A 65 -4.39 -1.78 8.05
CA TYR A 65 -4.15 -2.68 9.16
C TYR A 65 -3.54 -1.99 10.37
N TRP A 66 -4.25 -2.08 11.48
CA TRP A 66 -3.80 -1.70 12.81
C TRP A 66 -3.04 -2.84 13.44
N TYR A 67 -1.98 -2.47 14.15
CA TYR A 67 -1.12 -3.39 14.86
C TYR A 67 -0.83 -2.90 16.28
N ARG A 68 -0.50 -3.83 17.16
CA ARG A 68 0.18 -3.57 18.43
C ARG A 68 1.60 -4.12 18.39
N LEU A 69 2.49 -3.50 19.14
CA LEU A 69 3.81 -4.02 19.40
C LEU A 69 3.85 -4.73 20.75
N VAL A 70 4.31 -5.98 20.75
CA VAL A 70 4.50 -6.75 21.98
C VAL A 70 5.93 -7.26 22.03
N LYS A 71 6.62 -6.95 23.13
CA LYS A 71 7.92 -7.56 23.44
C LYS A 71 7.68 -8.94 24.04
N SER A 72 8.27 -9.98 23.46
CA SER A 72 8.21 -11.33 23.99
C SER A 72 9.52 -12.06 23.74
N ARG A 73 10.08 -12.69 24.79
CA ARG A 73 11.28 -13.55 24.74
C ARG A 73 12.43 -12.96 23.88
N GLY A 74 12.74 -11.68 24.09
CA GLY A 74 13.85 -10.99 23.41
C GLY A 74 13.54 -10.39 22.04
N GLY A 75 12.34 -10.62 21.48
CA GLY A 75 11.94 -10.10 20.16
C GLY A 75 10.77 -9.12 20.23
N LEU A 76 10.69 -8.26 19.20
CA LEU A 76 9.54 -7.39 18.96
C LEU A 76 8.56 -8.10 18.01
N LYS A 77 7.32 -8.30 18.45
CA LYS A 77 6.26 -8.93 17.65
C LYS A 77 5.19 -7.90 17.30
N TRP A 78 4.87 -7.81 16.02
CA TRP A 78 3.70 -7.08 15.50
C TRP A 78 2.47 -7.98 15.59
N ILE A 79 1.45 -7.55 16.32
CA ILE A 79 0.18 -8.27 16.46
C ILE A 79 -0.88 -7.51 15.67
N TYR A 80 -1.46 -8.17 14.67
CA TYR A 80 -2.54 -7.59 13.87
C TYR A 80 -3.82 -7.45 14.72
N ILE A 81 -4.44 -6.28 14.68
CA ILE A 81 -5.63 -5.93 15.48
C ILE A 81 -6.89 -5.90 14.63
N GLY A 82 -6.80 -5.35 13.42
CA GLY A 82 -7.98 -5.17 12.58
C GLY A 82 -7.77 -4.08 11.54
N ARG A 83 -8.82 -3.82 10.76
CA ARG A 83 -8.83 -2.74 9.76
C ARG A 83 -9.40 -1.44 10.30
N GLU A 84 -10.25 -1.52 11.31
CA GLU A 84 -10.94 -0.39 11.91
C GLU A 84 -10.12 0.24 13.04
N LYS A 85 -10.33 1.54 13.27
CA LYS A 85 -9.68 2.28 14.35
C LYS A 85 -9.99 1.60 15.69
N PRO A 86 -8.99 1.09 16.42
CA PRO A 86 -9.21 0.20 17.55
C PRO A 86 -9.61 0.93 18.83
N ASP A 87 -9.45 2.25 18.87
CA ASP A 87 -9.80 3.10 20.01
C ASP A 87 -10.29 4.46 19.48
N THR A 88 -11.46 4.88 19.96
CA THR A 88 -12.11 6.13 19.56
C THR A 88 -11.36 7.38 20.01
N HIS A 89 -10.53 7.29 21.05
CA HIS A 89 -9.74 8.41 21.58
C HIS A 89 -8.51 8.73 20.72
N LEU A 90 -8.11 7.81 19.83
CA LEU A 90 -7.02 8.07 18.91
C LEU A 90 -7.43 9.15 17.90
N PRO A 91 -6.51 10.09 17.56
CA PRO A 91 -6.75 11.03 16.47
C PRO A 91 -7.03 10.27 15.17
N ASP A 92 -7.69 10.91 14.22
CA ASP A 92 -7.94 10.25 12.94
C ASP A 92 -6.65 10.12 12.12
N PRO A 93 -6.46 8.98 11.43
CA PRO A 93 -5.28 8.75 10.63
C PRO A 93 -5.25 9.65 9.39
N PRO A 94 -4.06 9.87 8.79
CA PRO A 94 -3.96 10.62 7.55
C PRO A 94 -4.77 9.94 6.45
N ILE A 95 -5.61 10.72 5.77
CA ILE A 95 -6.36 10.27 4.59
C ILE A 95 -5.36 9.84 3.51
N THR A 96 -5.66 8.72 2.85
CA THR A 96 -4.81 8.16 1.82
C THR A 96 -5.60 7.74 0.59
N PRO A 97 -5.16 8.11 -0.61
CA PRO A 97 -5.78 7.61 -1.84
C PRO A 97 -5.54 6.10 -1.99
N PHE A 98 -4.60 5.53 -1.23
CA PHE A 98 -4.20 4.14 -1.34
C PHE A 98 -4.99 3.17 -0.45
N GLU A 99 -5.93 3.68 0.34
CA GLU A 99 -6.75 2.82 1.17
C GLU A 99 -7.56 1.89 0.28
N GLY A 100 -7.51 0.60 0.59
CA GLY A 100 -8.23 -0.36 -0.25
C GLY A 100 -7.40 -0.97 -1.39
N ILE A 101 -6.21 -0.44 -1.67
CA ILE A 101 -5.46 -0.80 -2.87
C ILE A 101 -4.65 -2.09 -2.66
N LYS A 102 -4.74 -2.97 -3.65
CA LYS A 102 -3.90 -4.16 -3.80
C LYS A 102 -3.08 -4.01 -5.08
N ILE A 103 -1.77 -4.21 -4.96
CA ILE A 103 -0.84 -4.18 -6.08
C ILE A 103 -0.08 -5.50 -6.10
N VAL A 104 0.10 -6.09 -7.29
CA VAL A 104 0.99 -7.22 -7.49
C VAL A 104 2.27 -6.71 -8.13
N VAL A 105 3.42 -7.06 -7.57
CA VAL A 105 4.73 -6.69 -8.09
C VAL A 105 5.37 -7.94 -8.70
N GLU A 106 5.85 -7.81 -9.93
CA GLU A 106 6.65 -8.80 -10.65
C GLU A 106 7.94 -8.12 -11.15
N GLY A 107 9.05 -8.30 -10.42
CA GLY A 107 10.27 -7.52 -10.67
C GLY A 107 10.08 -6.04 -10.35
N ASN A 108 10.24 -5.17 -11.36
CA ASN A 108 9.96 -3.73 -11.24
C ASN A 108 8.56 -3.34 -11.76
N ASP A 109 7.90 -4.26 -12.45
CA ASP A 109 6.57 -4.05 -13.00
C ASP A 109 5.51 -4.27 -11.94
N VAL A 110 4.35 -3.67 -12.17
CA VAL A 110 3.19 -3.89 -11.33
C VAL A 110 1.97 -4.26 -12.15
N LEU A 111 1.16 -5.16 -11.59
CA LEU A 111 -0.16 -5.50 -12.07
C LEU A 111 -1.18 -4.91 -11.09
N ILE A 112 -2.03 -4.06 -11.64
CA ILE A 112 -3.05 -3.31 -10.91
C ILE A 112 -4.40 -3.45 -11.60
N ASP A 113 -5.49 -3.31 -10.85
CA ASP A 113 -6.81 -3.25 -11.48
C ASP A 113 -7.06 -1.87 -12.11
N GLU A 114 -8.06 -1.81 -12.99
CA GLU A 114 -8.41 -0.59 -13.72
C GLU A 114 -8.70 0.62 -12.81
N ASN A 115 -9.33 0.42 -11.65
CA ASN A 115 -9.62 1.51 -10.72
C ASN A 115 -8.33 2.08 -10.12
N VAL A 116 -7.40 1.20 -9.73
CA VAL A 116 -6.08 1.60 -9.23
C VAL A 116 -5.28 2.29 -10.33
N TYR A 117 -5.36 1.80 -11.56
CA TYR A 117 -4.71 2.44 -12.72
C TYR A 117 -5.24 3.86 -12.95
N LEU A 118 -6.56 4.06 -13.01
CA LEU A 118 -7.16 5.39 -13.22
C LEU A 118 -6.80 6.37 -12.09
N LEU A 119 -6.80 5.89 -10.85
CA LEU A 119 -6.36 6.70 -9.71
C LEU A 119 -4.89 7.08 -9.83
N LEU A 120 -4.01 6.11 -10.09
CA LEU A 120 -2.58 6.34 -10.20
C LEU A 120 -2.26 7.30 -11.35
N LYS A 121 -2.94 7.13 -12.50
CA LYS A 121 -2.85 8.04 -13.65
C LYS A 121 -3.18 9.46 -13.23
N LYS A 122 -4.35 9.67 -12.62
CA LYS A 122 -4.79 11.00 -12.16
C LYS A 122 -3.80 11.63 -11.20
N VAL A 123 -3.31 10.87 -10.21
CA VAL A 123 -2.38 11.40 -9.20
C VAL A 123 -1.02 11.72 -9.82
N LEU A 124 -0.52 10.88 -10.71
CA LEU A 124 0.75 11.11 -11.42
C LEU A 124 0.69 12.32 -12.35
N GLU A 125 -0.39 12.46 -13.12
CA GLU A 125 -0.59 13.60 -14.01
C GLU A 125 -0.71 14.91 -13.21
N MET A 126 -1.56 14.94 -12.19
CA MET A 126 -1.86 16.16 -11.43
C MET A 126 -0.69 16.65 -10.59
N ASN A 127 0.09 15.74 -9.98
CA ASN A 127 1.11 16.13 -9.01
C ASN A 127 2.55 16.04 -9.53
N TYR A 128 2.78 15.29 -10.62
CA TYR A 128 4.12 15.03 -11.13
C TYR A 128 4.26 15.26 -12.64
N GLY A 129 3.16 15.55 -13.36
CA GLY A 129 3.18 15.72 -14.82
C GLY A 129 3.57 14.44 -15.59
N ILE A 130 3.41 13.27 -14.95
CA ILE A 130 3.78 11.98 -15.52
C ILE A 130 2.55 11.34 -16.18
N ASP A 131 2.65 11.08 -17.48
CA ASP A 131 1.66 10.32 -18.25
C ASP A 131 1.88 8.82 -18.06
N LEU A 132 0.95 8.18 -17.34
CA LEU A 132 1.04 6.75 -17.01
C LEU A 132 0.88 5.85 -18.24
N ASP A 133 0.24 6.31 -19.32
CA ASP A 133 -0.03 5.50 -20.51
C ASP A 133 1.27 5.08 -21.20
N LYS A 134 2.33 5.88 -21.08
CA LYS A 134 3.68 5.60 -21.60
C LYS A 134 4.36 4.41 -20.92
N TYR A 135 3.83 3.96 -19.80
CA TYR A 135 4.34 2.84 -19.01
C TYR A 135 3.45 1.61 -19.13
N VAL A 136 2.27 1.71 -19.77
CA VAL A 136 1.38 0.57 -19.95
C VAL A 136 2.00 -0.39 -20.97
N VAL A 137 2.09 -1.66 -20.59
CA VAL A 137 2.48 -2.73 -21.51
C VAL A 137 1.20 -3.32 -22.08
N ASN A 138 1.03 -3.28 -23.41
CA ASN A 138 -0.03 -4.02 -24.06
C ASN A 138 0.21 -5.51 -23.79
N VAL A 139 -0.72 -6.13 -23.08
CA VAL A 139 -0.73 -7.58 -22.80
C VAL A 139 -1.69 -8.25 -23.75
#